data_AF-A0A7C3HA83-F1
#
_entry.id   AF-A0A7C3HA83-F1
#
_cell.length_a   1.000
_cell.length_b   1.000
_cell.length_c   1.000
_cell.angle_alpha   90.00
_cell.angle_beta   90.00
_cell.angle_gamma   90.00
#
_symmetry.space_group_name_H-M   'P 1'
#
loop_
_entity.id
_entity.type
_entity.pdbx_description
1 polymer ?
#
loop_
_entity_poly.entity_id
_entity_poly.type
_entity_poly.pdbx_seq_one_letter_code
_entity_poly.pdbx_strand_id
1 'polypeptide(L)'
;MFGHTLLRLDQRDQNDSNRILAYTVNYAAQKLPEDSELVFVYRGLVGGYPGDTTILPYYMKLKEYSDIESRDIWEYKLELTQEQTDQLVRHIWEIQSVQFDYYFFTENCSYRVLGMLDVVLPKPRMLEQFNLYTIPIDTVRLPLEKGIVSDIAYRPSVVTRFWHQLNELTDEQKKLVYHIVAGPDTNLDALDHLDEESRINVLEVAYQYSRLISLPGRKAATVSYNLLRARQKLAAGSNLTPVPIPKKRDDQGHRSSQVRLEKGS
;
A
#
# COMPACT_ATOMS: atom_id res chain seq x y z
N MET A 1 10.21 6.30 8.41
CA MET A 1 10.16 5.53 7.17
C MET A 1 9.71 6.48 6.07
N PHE A 2 10.39 6.53 4.91
CA PHE A 2 9.92 7.30 3.76
C PHE A 2 8.75 6.53 3.13
N GLY A 3 7.53 6.90 3.54
CA GLY A 3 6.29 6.40 2.94
C GLY A 3 5.95 7.19 1.68
N HIS A 4 5.18 6.58 0.79
CA HIS A 4 4.56 7.29 -0.32
C HIS A 4 3.13 7.63 0.06
N THR A 5 2.72 8.87 -0.16
CA THR A 5 1.33 9.28 0.01
C THR A 5 0.71 9.47 -1.36
N LEU A 6 -0.49 8.94 -1.54
CA LEU A 6 -1.30 9.12 -2.74
C LEU A 6 -2.74 9.46 -2.33
N LEU A 7 -3.50 10.06 -3.23
CA LEU A 7 -4.93 10.23 -3.06
C LEU A 7 -5.65 9.08 -3.76
N ARG A 8 -6.66 8.51 -3.11
CA ARG A 8 -7.61 7.60 -3.75
C ARG A 8 -8.91 8.37 -4.01
N LEU A 9 -9.40 8.29 -5.24
CA LEU A 9 -10.67 8.87 -5.67
C LEU A 9 -11.68 7.73 -5.84
N ASP A 10 -12.68 7.74 -4.96
CA ASP A 10 -13.76 6.77 -4.94
C ASP A 10 -14.90 7.22 -5.85
N GLN A 11 -15.49 6.29 -6.59
CA GLN A 11 -16.70 6.54 -7.38
C GLN A 11 -17.94 6.63 -6.46
N ARG A 12 -19.05 7.19 -6.96
CA ARG A 12 -20.28 7.41 -6.17
C ARG A 12 -20.81 6.14 -5.49
N ASP A 13 -20.69 4.99 -6.16
CA ASP A 13 -21.15 3.68 -5.66
C ASP A 13 -19.99 2.77 -5.20
N GLN A 14 -18.87 3.38 -4.82
CA GLN A 14 -17.71 2.66 -4.30
C GLN A 14 -17.98 2.09 -2.92
N ASN A 15 -17.70 0.80 -2.73
CA ASN A 15 -17.80 0.08 -1.48
C ASN A 15 -16.64 -0.93 -1.37
N ASP A 16 -16.60 -1.71 -0.29
CA ASP A 16 -15.48 -2.63 -0.02
C ASP A 16 -15.30 -3.71 -1.10
N SER A 17 -16.39 -4.15 -1.72
CA SER A 17 -16.36 -5.21 -2.74
C SER A 17 -15.78 -4.75 -4.07
N ASN A 18 -15.91 -3.47 -4.41
CA ASN A 18 -15.41 -2.91 -5.67
C ASN A 18 -14.25 -1.93 -5.47
N ARG A 19 -13.81 -1.68 -4.22
CA ARG A 19 -12.79 -0.66 -3.83
C ARG A 19 -11.54 -0.63 -4.72
N ILE A 20 -11.10 -1.80 -5.21
CA ILE A 20 -9.92 -1.94 -6.09
C ILE A 20 -10.07 -1.23 -7.45
N LEU A 21 -11.29 -0.89 -7.85
CA LEU A 21 -11.63 -0.20 -9.11
C LEU A 21 -11.56 1.33 -8.99
N ALA A 22 -11.30 1.85 -7.79
CA ALA A 22 -11.06 3.27 -7.58
C ALA A 22 -9.85 3.76 -8.39
N TYR A 23 -9.72 5.08 -8.53
CA TYR A 23 -8.54 5.70 -9.12
C TYR A 23 -7.60 6.21 -8.02
N THR A 24 -6.32 6.29 -8.35
CA THR A 24 -5.31 6.92 -7.51
C THR A 24 -4.66 8.07 -8.24
N VAL A 25 -4.36 9.12 -7.50
CA VAL A 25 -3.59 10.27 -7.94
C VAL A 25 -2.28 10.22 -7.18
N ASN A 26 -1.19 10.06 -7.92
CA ASN A 26 0.15 9.88 -7.38
C ASN A 26 1.09 10.93 -7.99
N TYR A 27 1.93 11.54 -7.16
CA TYR A 27 2.99 12.42 -7.63
C TYR A 27 4.34 11.73 -7.42
N ALA A 28 5.11 11.52 -8.49
CA ALA A 28 6.39 10.84 -8.41
C ALA A 28 7.43 11.51 -9.31
N ALA A 29 8.71 11.26 -9.04
CA ALA A 29 9.77 11.65 -9.97
C ALA A 29 9.78 10.72 -11.18
N GLN A 30 9.90 11.28 -12.38
CA GLN A 30 10.14 10.48 -13.57
C GLN A 30 11.60 10.02 -13.60
N LYS A 31 11.80 8.71 -13.48
CA LYS A 31 13.11 8.09 -13.67
C LYS A 31 13.44 8.04 -15.17
N LEU A 32 14.61 8.55 -15.56
CA LEU A 32 15.10 8.37 -16.93
C LEU A 32 15.52 6.91 -17.15
N PRO A 33 15.20 6.30 -18.32
CA PRO A 33 15.46 4.87 -18.59
C PRO A 33 16.92 4.44 -18.38
N GLU A 34 17.85 5.36 -18.64
CA GLU A 34 19.29 5.19 -18.53
C GLU A 34 19.85 5.27 -17.10
N ASP A 35 19.07 5.74 -16.11
CA ASP A 35 19.57 5.97 -14.77
C ASP A 35 19.52 4.69 -13.89
N SER A 36 20.64 4.38 -13.24
CA SER A 36 20.67 3.36 -12.18
C SER A 36 19.89 3.82 -10.95
N GLU A 37 19.42 2.90 -10.09
CA GLU A 37 18.70 3.24 -8.86
C GLU A 37 19.50 4.19 -7.94
N LEU A 38 20.83 4.06 -7.92
CA LEU A 38 21.71 4.93 -7.13
C LEU A 38 21.76 6.36 -7.69
N VAL A 39 21.80 6.51 -9.02
CA VAL A 39 21.77 7.82 -9.71
C VAL A 39 20.40 8.47 -9.56
N PHE A 40 19.33 7.67 -9.57
CA PHE A 40 17.97 8.12 -9.27
C PHE A 40 17.84 8.67 -7.84
N VAL A 41 18.35 7.97 -6.83
CA VAL A 41 18.37 8.47 -5.45
C VAL A 41 19.21 9.74 -5.35
N TYR A 42 20.46 9.76 -5.85
CA TYR A 42 21.33 10.93 -5.74
C TYR A 42 20.77 12.19 -6.42
N ARG A 43 20.28 12.08 -7.66
CA ARG A 43 19.68 13.22 -8.39
C ARG A 43 18.33 13.64 -7.79
N GLY A 44 17.54 12.70 -7.24
CA GLY A 44 16.32 13.02 -6.49
C GLY A 44 16.58 13.81 -5.21
N LEU A 45 17.76 13.67 -4.59
CA LEU A 45 18.16 14.46 -3.41
C LEU A 45 18.44 15.94 -3.74
N VAL A 46 18.78 16.26 -5.00
CA VAL A 46 19.18 17.63 -5.43
C VAL A 46 18.19 18.30 -6.39
N GLY A 47 17.01 17.71 -6.63
CA GLY A 47 16.00 18.30 -7.53
C GLY A 47 16.19 17.99 -9.02
N GLY A 48 16.96 16.94 -9.35
CA GLY A 48 17.39 16.66 -10.72
C GLY A 48 16.40 15.90 -11.60
N TYR A 49 15.14 15.71 -11.18
CA TYR A 49 14.12 15.04 -11.98
C TYR A 49 12.82 15.85 -12.03
N PRO A 50 12.15 15.90 -13.19
CA PRO A 50 10.78 16.39 -13.25
C PRO A 50 9.88 15.41 -12.49
N GLY A 51 9.04 15.95 -11.62
CA GLY A 51 7.94 15.23 -11.03
C GLY A 51 6.65 15.48 -11.78
N ASP A 52 5.83 14.44 -11.90
CA ASP A 52 4.57 14.45 -12.61
C ASP A 52 3.44 13.86 -11.76
N THR A 53 2.23 14.33 -12.05
CA THR A 53 1.01 13.79 -11.45
C THR A 53 0.45 12.70 -12.36
N THR A 54 0.35 11.49 -11.84
CA THR A 54 -0.10 10.30 -12.55
C THR A 54 -1.43 9.82 -11.98
N ILE A 55 -2.36 9.46 -12.86
CA ILE A 55 -3.66 8.90 -12.49
C ILE A 55 -3.68 7.44 -12.92
N LEU A 56 -3.78 6.53 -11.94
CA LEU A 56 -3.69 5.09 -12.18
C LEU A 56 -4.80 4.34 -11.42
N PRO A 57 -5.31 3.21 -11.94
CA PRO A 57 -6.22 2.36 -11.18
C PRO A 57 -5.63 1.89 -9.85
N TYR A 58 -6.45 1.87 -8.80
CA TYR A 58 -5.99 1.61 -7.43
C TYR A 58 -5.37 0.23 -7.25
N TYR A 59 -5.90 -0.80 -7.92
CA TYR A 59 -5.34 -2.14 -7.85
C TYR A 59 -3.85 -2.22 -8.27
N MET A 60 -3.38 -1.32 -9.16
CA MET A 60 -1.97 -1.30 -9.56
C MET A 60 -1.09 -0.87 -8.39
N LYS A 61 -1.49 0.19 -7.68
CA LYS A 61 -0.77 0.68 -6.49
C LYS A 61 -0.87 -0.29 -5.33
N LEU A 62 -2.03 -0.92 -5.12
CA LEU A 62 -2.14 -2.02 -4.16
C LEU A 62 -1.14 -3.13 -4.45
N LYS A 63 -1.05 -3.58 -5.70
CA LYS A 63 -0.10 -4.64 -6.10
C LYS A 63 1.36 -4.20 -5.90
N GLU A 64 1.70 -2.97 -6.26
CA GLU A 64 3.04 -2.41 -6.05
C GLU A 64 3.41 -2.42 -4.56
N TYR A 65 2.60 -1.82 -3.70
CA TYR A 65 2.94 -1.67 -2.28
C TYR A 65 2.77 -2.97 -1.47
N SER A 66 1.64 -3.67 -1.62
CA SER A 66 1.37 -4.88 -0.84
C SER A 66 2.19 -6.07 -1.35
N ASP A 67 2.24 -6.29 -2.67
CA ASP A 67 2.75 -7.55 -3.21
C ASP A 67 4.23 -7.46 -3.58
N ILE A 68 4.69 -6.33 -4.13
CA ILE A 68 6.08 -6.15 -4.55
C ILE A 68 6.92 -5.59 -3.41
N GLU A 69 6.48 -4.49 -2.78
CA GLU A 69 7.23 -3.87 -1.67
C GLU A 69 7.00 -4.53 -0.32
N SER A 70 6.02 -5.43 -0.21
CA SER A 70 5.66 -6.13 1.04
C SER A 70 5.32 -5.17 2.20
N ARG A 71 4.63 -4.07 1.89
CA ARG A 71 4.26 -3.03 2.86
C ARG A 71 2.79 -3.09 3.22
N ASP A 72 2.51 -2.95 4.51
CA ASP A 72 1.16 -2.72 4.98
C ASP A 72 0.69 -1.31 4.57
N ILE A 73 -0.63 -1.15 4.41
CA ILE A 73 -1.23 0.09 3.91
C ILE A 73 -2.25 0.60 4.93
N TRP A 74 -2.14 1.89 5.24
CA TRP A 74 -3.14 2.64 5.98
C TRP A 74 -3.89 3.57 5.02
N GLU A 75 -5.21 3.47 5.01
CA GLU A 75 -6.11 4.34 4.25
C GLU A 75 -6.84 5.27 5.22
N TYR A 76 -6.86 6.56 4.92
CA TYR A 76 -7.51 7.58 5.74
C TYR A 76 -8.61 8.23 4.90
N LYS A 77 -9.87 7.95 5.20
CA LYS A 77 -11.01 8.51 4.47
C LYS A 77 -11.23 9.95 4.90
N LEU A 78 -11.18 10.87 3.94
CA LEU A 78 -11.41 12.29 4.16
C LEU A 78 -12.91 12.62 4.06
N GLU A 79 -13.42 13.42 4.98
CA GLU A 79 -14.75 14.03 4.92
C GLU A 79 -14.68 15.32 4.11
N LEU A 80 -14.91 15.18 2.80
CA LEU A 80 -15.04 16.29 1.86
C LEU A 80 -16.47 16.36 1.35
N THR A 81 -17.02 17.56 1.17
CA THR A 81 -18.30 17.71 0.48
C THR A 81 -18.15 17.37 -1.01
N GLN A 82 -19.27 17.19 -1.71
CA GLN A 82 -19.24 16.96 -3.16
C GLN A 82 -18.59 18.14 -3.89
N GLU A 83 -18.89 19.37 -3.49
CA GLU A 83 -18.32 20.57 -4.10
C GLU A 83 -16.81 20.65 -3.91
N GLN A 84 -16.32 20.28 -2.72
CA GLN A 84 -14.88 20.20 -2.44
C GLN A 84 -14.22 19.09 -3.27
N THR A 85 -14.87 17.93 -3.37
CA THR A 85 -14.36 16.80 -4.17
C THR A 85 -14.29 17.15 -5.65
N ASP A 86 -15.33 17.77 -6.20
CA ASP A 86 -15.37 18.22 -7.60
C ASP A 86 -14.28 19.27 -7.87
N GLN A 87 -14.07 20.20 -6.94
CA GLN A 87 -13.00 21.20 -7.07
C GLN A 87 -11.61 20.57 -7.02
N LEU A 88 -11.41 19.56 -6.17
CA LEU A 88 -10.16 18.81 -6.08
C LEU A 88 -9.88 18.09 -7.41
N VAL A 89 -10.89 17.42 -7.97
CA VAL A 89 -10.78 16.73 -9.26
C VAL A 89 -10.48 17.71 -10.39
N ARG A 90 -11.15 18.87 -10.45
CA ARG A 90 -10.84 19.93 -11.43
C ARG A 90 -9.39 20.40 -11.31
N HIS A 91 -8.92 20.63 -10.09
CA HIS A 91 -7.54 21.05 -9.86
C HIS A 91 -6.53 19.98 -10.30
N ILE A 92 -6.77 18.70 -9.97
CA ILE A 92 -5.94 17.58 -10.42
C ILE A 92 -5.88 17.54 -11.95
N TRP A 93 -7.02 17.73 -12.63
CA TRP A 93 -7.08 17.77 -14.09
C TRP A 93 -6.26 18.91 -14.70
N GLU A 94 -6.20 20.07 -14.05
CA GLU A 94 -5.40 21.22 -14.49
C GLU A 94 -3.89 20.95 -14.35
N ILE A 95 -3.48 20.34 -13.24
CA ILE A 95 -2.05 20.14 -12.93
C ILE A 95 -1.45 18.85 -13.49
N GLN A 96 -2.27 17.92 -14.00
CA GLN A 96 -1.78 16.61 -14.48
C GLN A 96 -0.74 16.74 -15.61
N SER A 97 -0.82 17.79 -16.42
CA SER A 97 0.10 18.05 -17.54
C SER A 97 1.23 19.00 -17.17
N VAL A 98 1.33 19.42 -15.90
CA VAL A 98 2.35 20.34 -15.40
C VAL A 98 3.45 19.53 -14.73
N GLN A 99 4.68 19.77 -15.16
CA GLN A 99 5.88 19.24 -14.49
C GLN A 99 6.33 20.22 -13.42
N PHE A 100 6.67 19.69 -12.26
CA PHE A 100 7.30 20.46 -11.19
C PHE A 100 8.65 19.84 -10.84
N ASP A 101 9.55 20.62 -10.24
CA ASP A 101 10.80 20.07 -9.73
C ASP A 101 10.51 19.12 -8.57
N TYR A 102 11.11 17.93 -8.59
CA TYR A 102 10.93 16.94 -7.52
C TYR A 102 12.09 17.00 -6.54
N TYR A 103 11.82 17.43 -5.30
CA TYR A 103 12.79 17.44 -4.21
C TYR A 103 12.42 16.42 -3.14
N PHE A 104 13.27 15.41 -2.91
CA PHE A 104 12.97 14.29 -2.00
C PHE A 104 12.63 14.71 -0.56
N PHE A 105 13.26 15.77 -0.06
CA PHE A 105 13.12 16.22 1.32
C PHE A 105 12.08 17.32 1.54
N THR A 106 11.68 18.04 0.49
CA THR A 106 10.84 19.24 0.60
C THR A 106 9.59 19.10 -0.25
N GLU A 107 9.73 18.92 -1.56
CA GLU A 107 8.65 18.90 -2.54
C GLU A 107 8.37 17.49 -3.08
N ASN A 108 8.27 16.53 -2.16
CA ASN A 108 8.01 15.13 -2.47
C ASN A 108 6.53 14.83 -2.71
N CYS A 109 6.21 13.56 -2.97
CA CYS A 109 4.85 13.05 -3.18
C CYS A 109 3.84 13.57 -2.14
N SER A 110 4.19 13.49 -0.86
CA SER A 110 3.34 13.89 0.25
C SER A 110 3.09 15.40 0.29
N TYR A 111 4.09 16.22 -0.01
CA TYR A 111 3.94 17.68 -0.11
C TYR A 111 2.93 18.05 -1.20
N ARG A 112 3.08 17.49 -2.40
CA ARG A 112 2.20 17.82 -3.54
C ARG A 112 0.79 17.33 -3.31
N VAL A 113 0.59 16.14 -2.75
CA VAL A 113 -0.73 15.65 -2.34
C VAL A 113 -1.39 16.59 -1.33
N LEU A 114 -0.64 17.04 -0.32
CA LEU A 114 -1.16 17.99 0.66
C LEU A 114 -1.53 19.34 0.02
N GLY A 115 -0.73 19.80 -0.95
CA GLY A 115 -1.04 20.99 -1.73
C GLY A 115 -2.32 20.88 -2.55
N MET A 116 -2.59 19.71 -3.14
CA MET A 116 -3.87 19.46 -3.82
C MET A 116 -5.04 19.56 -2.83
N LEU A 117 -4.90 19.01 -1.62
CA LEU A 117 -5.94 19.08 -0.57
C LEU A 117 -6.16 20.51 -0.06
N ASP A 118 -5.11 21.32 0.07
CA ASP A 118 -5.20 22.71 0.53
C ASP A 118 -6.02 23.62 -0.39
N VAL A 119 -6.22 23.24 -1.65
CA VAL A 119 -7.08 23.97 -2.59
C VAL A 119 -8.55 23.91 -2.18
N VAL A 120 -8.97 22.85 -1.48
CA VAL A 120 -10.39 22.57 -1.17
C VAL A 120 -10.70 22.63 0.31
N LEU A 121 -9.68 22.69 1.17
CA LEU A 121 -9.84 22.73 2.61
C LEU A 121 -9.84 24.18 3.16
N PRO A 122 -10.55 24.43 4.27
CA PRO A 122 -10.60 25.75 4.88
C PRO A 122 -9.23 26.18 5.42
N LYS A 123 -8.96 27.48 5.37
CA LYS A 123 -7.77 28.12 5.94
C LYS A 123 -7.67 27.89 7.46
N PRO A 124 -6.46 27.88 8.05
CA PRO A 124 -5.15 28.06 7.40
C PRO A 124 -4.71 26.82 6.62
N ARG A 125 -3.94 27.05 5.55
CA ARG A 125 -3.41 26.02 4.66
C ARG A 125 -2.45 25.10 5.43
N MET A 126 -2.53 23.81 5.21
CA MET A 126 -1.67 22.80 5.86
C MET A 126 -0.22 22.95 5.41
N LEU A 127 0.02 23.31 4.14
CA LEU A 127 1.36 23.53 3.60
C LEU A 127 2.13 24.65 4.31
N GLU A 128 1.44 25.64 4.88
CA GLU A 128 2.08 26.73 5.64
C GLU A 128 2.81 26.23 6.91
N GLN A 129 2.60 24.96 7.29
CA GLN A 129 3.31 24.31 8.40
C GLN A 129 4.65 23.69 7.97
N PHE A 130 4.90 23.51 6.66
CA PHE A 130 6.13 22.89 6.14
C PHE A 130 7.04 23.93 5.48
N ASN A 131 7.94 24.53 6.25
CA ASN A 131 8.85 25.58 5.75
C ASN A 131 10.25 25.09 5.37
N LEU A 132 10.66 23.91 5.84
CA LEU A 132 12.06 23.43 5.71
C LEU A 132 12.16 21.99 5.21
N TYR A 133 11.26 21.10 5.64
CA TYR A 133 11.26 19.68 5.26
C TYR A 133 9.83 19.13 5.33
N THR A 134 9.48 18.24 4.40
CA THR A 134 8.17 17.55 4.38
C THR A 134 8.36 16.07 4.65
N ILE A 135 8.04 15.65 5.86
CA ILE A 135 8.07 14.24 6.23
C ILE A 135 6.70 13.62 5.90
N PRO A 136 6.63 12.56 5.08
CA PRO A 136 5.37 11.95 4.64
C PRO A 136 4.38 11.61 5.76
N ILE A 137 4.86 11.19 6.92
CA ILE A 137 3.97 10.84 8.03
C ILE A 137 3.29 12.07 8.64
N ASP A 138 3.94 13.22 8.60
CA ASP A 138 3.40 14.47 9.16
C ASP A 138 2.28 15.02 8.26
N THR A 139 2.36 14.81 6.94
CA THR A 139 1.27 15.21 6.03
C THR A 139 0.00 14.38 6.23
N VAL A 140 0.11 13.15 6.75
CA VAL A 140 -1.02 12.29 7.11
C VAL A 140 -1.62 12.68 8.47
N ARG A 141 -0.79 13.14 9.41
CA ARG A 141 -1.25 13.61 10.73
C ARG A 141 -2.11 14.85 10.64
N LEU A 142 -1.85 15.76 9.69
CA LEU A 142 -2.59 17.03 9.62
C LEU A 142 -4.09 16.88 9.33
N PRO A 143 -4.53 16.05 8.38
CA PRO A 143 -5.95 15.72 8.23
C PRO A 143 -6.59 15.14 9.51
N LEU A 144 -5.85 14.30 10.25
CA LEU A 144 -6.32 13.75 11.54
C LEU A 144 -6.48 14.86 12.59
N GLU A 145 -5.48 15.73 12.73
CA GLU A 145 -5.49 16.84 13.69
C GLU A 145 -6.56 17.89 13.37
N LYS A 146 -6.85 18.11 12.08
CA LYS A 146 -7.95 18.97 11.61
C LYS A 146 -9.34 18.31 11.73
N GLY A 147 -9.41 17.03 12.12
CA GLY A 147 -10.67 16.32 12.30
C GLY A 147 -11.44 16.05 11.00
N ILE A 148 -10.75 16.05 9.86
CA ILE A 148 -11.37 15.81 8.54
C ILE A 148 -11.28 14.35 8.09
N VAL A 149 -10.86 13.44 8.98
CA VAL A 149 -10.79 11.99 8.71
C VAL A 149 -11.97 11.32 9.39
N SER A 150 -12.85 10.65 8.63
CA SER A 150 -13.99 9.91 9.19
C SER A 150 -13.71 8.44 9.48
N ASP A 151 -12.84 7.83 8.69
CA ASP A 151 -12.58 6.39 8.79
C ASP A 151 -11.12 6.08 8.49
N ILE A 152 -10.61 5.03 9.12
CA ILE A 152 -9.25 4.56 8.97
C ILE A 152 -9.29 3.06 8.72
N ALA A 153 -8.81 2.64 7.56
CA ALA A 153 -8.72 1.23 7.20
C ALA A 153 -7.27 0.76 7.14
N TYR A 154 -7.01 -0.43 7.69
CA TYR A 154 -5.73 -1.11 7.62
C TYR A 154 -5.81 -2.26 6.62
N ARG A 155 -4.82 -2.35 5.73
CA ARG A 155 -4.64 -3.49 4.82
C ARG A 155 -3.27 -4.11 5.06
N PRO A 156 -3.21 -5.35 5.58
CA PRO A 156 -1.94 -6.04 5.71
C PRO A 156 -1.38 -6.39 4.33
N SER A 157 -0.05 -6.39 4.20
CA SER A 157 0.65 -6.88 3.03
C SER A 157 0.44 -8.39 2.84
N VAL A 158 0.79 -8.92 1.66
CA VAL A 158 0.79 -10.38 1.43
C VAL A 158 1.74 -11.09 2.39
N VAL A 159 2.86 -10.46 2.75
CA VAL A 159 3.86 -11.00 3.67
C VAL A 159 3.33 -11.04 5.10
N THR A 160 2.71 -9.95 5.56
CA THR A 160 2.11 -9.88 6.90
C THR A 160 1.00 -10.92 7.06
N ARG A 161 0.12 -11.07 6.05
CA ARG A 161 -0.91 -12.13 6.05
C ARG A 161 -0.29 -13.52 6.09
N PHE A 162 0.69 -13.78 5.25
CA PHE A 162 1.37 -15.08 5.19
C PHE A 162 1.97 -15.47 6.54
N TRP A 163 2.77 -14.59 7.15
CA TRP A 163 3.41 -14.91 8.43
C TRP A 163 2.41 -15.08 9.56
N HIS A 164 1.37 -14.24 9.62
CA HIS A 164 0.31 -14.37 10.61
C HIS A 164 -0.36 -15.75 10.53
N GLN A 165 -0.81 -16.13 9.33
CA GLN A 165 -1.52 -17.39 9.14
C GLN A 165 -0.61 -18.62 9.24
N LEU A 166 0.64 -18.51 8.81
CA LEU A 166 1.64 -19.57 9.01
C LEU A 166 1.88 -19.82 10.51
N ASN A 167 1.83 -18.78 11.35
CA ASN A 167 2.03 -18.91 12.79
C ASN A 167 0.86 -19.58 13.51
N GLU A 168 -0.33 -19.61 12.91
CA GLU A 168 -1.48 -20.37 13.43
C GLU A 168 -1.37 -21.88 13.18
N LEU A 169 -0.49 -22.30 12.26
CA LEU A 169 -0.27 -23.72 11.96
C LEU A 169 0.64 -24.40 13.00
N THR A 170 0.48 -25.71 13.15
CA THR A 170 1.42 -26.55 13.89
C THR A 170 2.75 -26.66 13.16
N ASP A 171 3.82 -27.05 13.87
CA ASP A 171 5.14 -27.19 13.24
C ASP A 171 5.19 -28.28 12.16
N GLU A 172 4.35 -29.31 12.27
CA GLU A 172 4.17 -30.33 11.24
C GLU A 172 3.52 -29.74 9.98
N GLN A 173 2.42 -29.01 10.15
CA GLN A 173 1.73 -28.32 9.06
C GLN A 173 2.63 -27.28 8.36
N LYS A 174 3.44 -26.52 9.11
CA LYS A 174 4.43 -25.59 8.53
C LYS A 174 5.44 -26.29 7.64
N LYS A 175 5.95 -27.46 8.06
CA LYS A 175 6.86 -28.27 7.23
C LYS A 175 6.18 -28.73 5.95
N LEU A 176 4.90 -29.13 6.02
CA LEU A 176 4.12 -29.51 4.85
C LEU A 176 3.97 -28.34 3.86
N VAL A 177 3.64 -27.13 4.34
CA VAL A 177 3.58 -25.91 3.51
C VAL A 177 4.86 -25.73 2.70
N TYR A 178 6.02 -25.76 3.36
CA TYR A 178 7.31 -25.59 2.69
C TYR A 178 7.63 -26.73 1.71
N HIS A 179 7.35 -27.97 2.11
CA HIS A 179 7.60 -29.15 1.29
C HIS A 179 6.79 -29.16 -0.01
N ILE A 180 5.48 -28.87 0.08
CA ILE A 180 4.56 -28.86 -1.05
C ILE A 180 4.97 -27.83 -2.11
N VAL A 181 5.40 -26.65 -1.67
CA VAL A 181 5.78 -25.54 -2.57
C VAL A 181 7.19 -25.74 -3.15
N ALA A 182 8.13 -26.28 -2.38
CA ALA A 182 9.49 -26.55 -2.85
C ALA A 182 9.54 -27.71 -3.87
N GLY A 183 8.68 -28.72 -3.70
CA GLY A 183 8.64 -29.93 -4.50
C GLY A 183 8.46 -29.70 -6.02
N PRO A 184 8.89 -30.66 -6.85
CA PRO A 184 8.84 -30.53 -8.31
C PRO A 184 7.41 -30.55 -8.89
N ASP A 185 6.49 -31.31 -8.28
CA ASP A 185 5.15 -31.58 -8.85
C ASP A 185 3.96 -31.22 -7.94
N THR A 186 4.20 -30.54 -6.81
CA THR A 186 3.16 -30.26 -5.81
C THR A 186 2.50 -31.56 -5.35
N ASN A 187 3.29 -32.48 -4.80
CA ASN A 187 2.74 -33.71 -4.21
C ASN A 187 1.87 -33.34 -2.99
N LEU A 188 0.59 -33.71 -3.04
CA LEU A 188 -0.40 -33.44 -2.00
C LEU A 188 -0.75 -34.68 -1.17
N ASP A 189 -0.20 -35.85 -1.46
CA ASP A 189 -0.45 -37.10 -0.73
C ASP A 189 -0.05 -36.95 0.75
N ALA A 190 0.94 -36.09 1.02
CA ALA A 190 1.35 -35.73 2.38
C ALA A 190 0.26 -35.00 3.17
N LEU A 191 -0.89 -34.65 2.59
CA LEU A 191 -2.04 -34.06 3.28
C LEU A 191 -3.08 -35.10 3.72
N ASP A 192 -2.98 -36.36 3.28
CA ASP A 192 -4.04 -37.36 3.48
C ASP A 192 -4.24 -37.77 4.95
N HIS A 193 -3.21 -37.60 5.78
CA HIS A 193 -3.26 -37.90 7.21
C HIS A 193 -3.85 -36.77 8.06
N LEU A 194 -4.06 -35.59 7.47
CA LEU A 194 -4.62 -34.44 8.15
C LEU A 194 -6.16 -34.48 8.11
N ASP A 195 -6.80 -33.96 9.16
CA ASP A 195 -8.21 -33.67 9.13
C ASP A 195 -8.56 -32.59 8.09
N GLU A 196 -9.84 -32.45 7.76
CA GLU A 196 -10.28 -31.54 6.70
C GLU A 196 -9.88 -30.08 6.93
N GLU A 197 -9.98 -29.59 8.17
CA GLU A 197 -9.67 -28.21 8.55
C GLU A 197 -8.16 -27.94 8.39
N SER A 198 -7.33 -28.85 8.91
CA SER A 198 -5.89 -28.81 8.75
C SER A 198 -5.46 -28.81 7.27
N ARG A 199 -6.08 -29.63 6.42
CA ARG A 199 -5.81 -29.64 4.98
C ARG A 199 -6.15 -28.31 4.31
N ILE A 200 -7.29 -27.72 4.65
CA ILE A 200 -7.71 -26.42 4.13
C ILE A 200 -6.67 -25.35 4.46
N ASN A 201 -6.27 -25.26 5.73
CA ASN A 201 -5.34 -24.24 6.20
C ASN A 201 -3.96 -24.39 5.56
N VAL A 202 -3.44 -25.63 5.47
CA VAL A 202 -2.17 -25.90 4.80
C VAL A 202 -2.22 -25.53 3.33
N LEU A 203 -3.30 -25.86 2.61
CA LEU A 203 -3.46 -25.51 1.19
C LEU A 203 -3.52 -24.00 0.97
N GLU A 204 -4.23 -23.25 1.82
CA GLU A 204 -4.34 -21.79 1.71
C GLU A 204 -3.01 -21.09 2.01
N VAL A 205 -2.28 -21.54 3.03
CA VAL A 205 -0.97 -20.97 3.39
C VAL A 205 0.10 -21.38 2.36
N ALA A 206 0.06 -22.61 1.84
CA ALA A 206 0.95 -23.05 0.74
C ALA A 206 0.71 -22.25 -0.55
N TYR A 207 -0.55 -21.95 -0.87
CA TYR A 207 -0.86 -21.10 -2.03
C TYR A 207 -0.24 -19.70 -1.84
N GLN A 208 -0.43 -19.08 -0.68
CA GLN A 208 0.18 -17.79 -0.37
C GLN A 208 1.71 -17.83 -0.42
N TYR A 209 2.33 -18.86 0.15
CA TYR A 209 3.78 -19.03 0.12
C TYR A 209 4.31 -19.15 -1.31
N SER A 210 3.63 -19.92 -2.16
CA SER A 210 4.00 -20.09 -3.57
C SER A 210 3.99 -18.77 -4.36
N ARG A 211 3.10 -17.84 -3.98
CA ARG A 211 3.02 -16.48 -4.55
C ARG A 211 4.15 -15.59 -4.04
N LEU A 212 4.55 -15.74 -2.78
CA LEU A 212 5.57 -14.92 -2.15
C LEU A 212 6.98 -15.21 -2.70
N ILE A 213 7.34 -16.49 -2.85
CA ILE A 213 8.68 -16.89 -3.30
C ILE A 213 8.91 -16.68 -4.80
N SER A 214 7.94 -16.09 -5.52
CA SER A 214 8.05 -15.70 -6.93
C SER A 214 8.59 -16.83 -7.82
N LEU A 215 7.97 -18.01 -7.76
CA LEU A 215 8.37 -19.17 -8.57
C LEU A 215 8.44 -18.81 -10.07
N PRO A 216 9.36 -19.41 -10.84
CA PRO A 216 9.51 -19.11 -12.25
C PRO A 216 8.32 -19.65 -13.08
N GLY A 217 7.69 -18.76 -13.85
CA GLY A 217 6.76 -19.03 -14.95
C GLY A 217 5.92 -20.32 -14.81
N ARG A 218 6.28 -21.35 -15.59
CA ARG A 218 5.55 -22.62 -15.67
C ARG A 218 5.41 -23.31 -14.30
N LYS A 219 6.44 -23.26 -13.44
CA LYS A 219 6.38 -23.87 -12.11
C LYS A 219 5.35 -23.15 -11.22
N ALA A 220 5.33 -21.81 -11.24
CA ALA A 220 4.35 -21.04 -10.47
C ALA A 220 2.91 -21.37 -10.87
N ALA A 221 2.66 -21.48 -12.18
CA ALA A 221 1.34 -21.81 -12.70
C ALA A 221 0.90 -23.21 -12.29
N THR A 222 1.77 -24.22 -12.40
CA THR A 222 1.46 -25.60 -12.00
C THR A 222 1.19 -25.70 -10.50
N VAL A 223 2.05 -25.13 -9.66
CA VAL A 223 1.87 -25.16 -8.20
C VAL A 223 0.57 -24.47 -7.80
N SER A 224 0.31 -23.28 -8.34
CA SER A 224 -0.93 -22.54 -8.07
C SER A 224 -2.15 -23.34 -8.48
N TYR A 225 -2.14 -23.92 -9.68
CA TYR A 225 -3.25 -24.71 -10.20
C TYR A 225 -3.54 -25.93 -9.32
N ASN A 226 -2.51 -26.69 -8.96
CA ASN A 226 -2.67 -27.91 -8.15
C ASN A 226 -3.21 -27.59 -6.75
N LEU A 227 -2.68 -26.55 -6.10
CA LEU A 227 -3.15 -26.09 -4.78
C LEU A 227 -4.61 -25.62 -4.82
N LEU A 228 -4.95 -24.76 -5.79
CA LEU A 228 -6.32 -24.24 -5.93
C LEU A 228 -7.32 -25.35 -6.29
N ARG A 229 -6.93 -26.29 -7.16
CA ARG A 229 -7.75 -27.46 -7.51
C ARG A 229 -8.02 -28.35 -6.30
N ALA A 230 -7.03 -28.57 -5.45
CA ALA A 230 -7.22 -29.33 -4.21
C ALA A 230 -8.12 -28.57 -3.23
N ARG A 231 -7.89 -27.27 -3.05
CA ARG A 231 -8.67 -26.41 -2.15
C ARG A 231 -10.14 -26.33 -2.56
N GLN A 232 -10.44 -26.27 -3.87
CA GLN A 232 -11.79 -26.22 -4.42
C GLN A 232 -12.62 -27.47 -4.06
N LYS A 233 -11.98 -28.63 -3.87
CA LYS A 233 -12.69 -29.87 -3.51
C LYS A 233 -13.18 -29.89 -2.06
N LEU A 234 -12.71 -28.96 -1.23
CA LEU A 234 -13.05 -28.86 0.19
C LEU A 234 -14.11 -27.77 0.35
N ALA A 235 -15.30 -28.15 0.80
CA ALA A 235 -16.46 -27.24 0.88
C ALA A 235 -16.37 -26.26 2.06
N ALA A 236 -15.68 -26.63 3.13
CA ALA A 236 -15.51 -25.77 4.29
C ALA A 236 -14.59 -24.57 4.01
N GLY A 237 -14.83 -23.47 4.73
CA GLY A 237 -13.92 -22.33 4.81
C GLY A 237 -12.71 -22.64 5.68
N SER A 238 -11.63 -21.88 5.53
CA SER A 238 -10.55 -21.90 6.51
C SER A 238 -11.01 -21.26 7.82
N ASN A 239 -10.49 -21.76 8.94
CA ASN A 239 -10.65 -21.13 10.25
C ASN A 239 -9.44 -20.25 10.63
N LEU A 240 -8.48 -20.05 9.73
CA LEU A 240 -7.37 -19.11 9.92
C LEU A 240 -7.92 -17.72 10.21
N THR A 241 -7.40 -17.08 11.25
CA THR A 241 -7.90 -15.77 11.64
C THR A 241 -7.37 -14.66 10.71
N PRO A 242 -8.14 -13.58 10.50
CA PRO A 242 -7.63 -12.42 9.79
C PRO A 242 -6.53 -11.73 10.63
N VAL A 243 -5.58 -11.08 9.96
CA VAL A 243 -4.51 -10.33 10.62
C VAL A 243 -5.13 -9.26 11.53
N PRO A 244 -4.77 -9.20 12.83
CA PRO A 244 -5.27 -8.17 13.72
C PRO A 244 -4.71 -6.80 13.32
N ILE A 245 -5.54 -5.76 13.47
CA ILE A 245 -5.09 -4.38 13.26
C ILE A 245 -4.03 -4.04 14.31
N PRO A 246 -2.83 -3.54 13.92
CA PRO A 246 -1.80 -3.16 14.86
C PRO A 246 -2.29 -2.14 15.90
N LYS A 247 -1.94 -2.34 17.18
CA LYS A 247 -2.35 -1.46 18.29
C LYS A 247 -1.82 -0.03 18.17
N LYS A 248 -0.69 0.15 17.47
CA LYS A 248 -0.09 1.45 17.18
C LYS A 248 0.04 1.57 15.68
N ARG A 249 -0.50 2.66 15.14
CA ARG A 249 -0.33 3.03 13.73
C ARG A 249 0.99 3.75 13.52
N ASP A 250 1.46 3.76 12.29
CA ASP A 250 2.70 4.48 11.94
C ASP A 250 2.59 5.98 12.25
N ASP A 251 1.41 6.58 12.08
CA ASP A 251 1.15 7.98 12.41
C ASP A 251 1.17 8.26 13.92
N GLN A 252 0.98 7.24 14.76
CA GLN A 252 1.05 7.33 16.22
C GLN A 252 2.46 7.08 16.78
N GLY A 253 3.45 6.86 15.90
CA GLY A 253 4.87 6.81 16.28
C GLY A 253 5.40 8.17 16.78
N HIS A 254 6.70 8.23 17.08
CA HIS A 254 7.34 9.46 17.55
C HIS A 254 7.10 10.64 16.58
N ARG A 255 6.89 11.84 17.13
CA ARG A 255 6.79 13.09 16.37
C ARG A 255 8.17 13.46 15.82
N SER A 256 8.20 13.99 14.60
CA SER A 256 9.40 14.59 14.05
C SER A 256 9.71 15.89 14.78
N SER A 257 10.99 16.18 15.03
CA SER A 257 11.41 17.48 15.53
C SER A 257 11.47 18.48 14.36
N GLN A 258 10.47 19.34 14.20
CA GLN A 258 10.53 20.45 13.25
C GLN A 258 11.19 21.66 13.91
N VAL A 259 12.28 22.18 13.33
CA VAL A 259 12.87 23.46 13.74
C VAL A 259 12.15 24.56 12.97
N ARG A 260 11.36 25.39 13.66
CA ARG A 260 10.67 26.54 13.05
C ARG A 260 11.57 27.77 13.19
N LEU A 261 12.09 28.30 12.07
CA LEU A 261 12.69 29.63 12.04
C LEU A 261 11.54 30.65 11.94
N GLU A 262 11.13 31.21 13.07
CA GLU A 262 10.25 32.37 13.08
C GLU A 262 11.09 33.60 12.71
N LYS A 263 10.89 34.15 11.51
CA LYS A 263 11.34 35.50 11.20
C LYS A 263 10.40 36.47 11.92
N GLY A 264 10.88 37.03 13.03
CA GLY A 264 10.23 38.15 13.68
C GLY A 264 10.18 39.36 12.74
N SER A 265 9.02 40.00 12.66
CA SER A 265 8.83 41.37 12.17
C SER A 265 7.73 42.02 13.00
#